data_AF-A0A8S3H097-F1
#
_entry.id   AF-A0A8S3H097-F1
#
_cell.length_a   1.000
_cell.length_b   1.000
_cell.length_c   1.000
_cell.angle_alpha   90.00
_cell.angle_beta   90.00
_cell.angle_gamma   90.00
#
_symmetry.space_group_name_H-M   'P 1'
#
loop_
_entity.id
_entity.type
_entity.pdbx_description
1 polymer ?
#
loop_
_entity_poly.entity_id
_entity_poly.type
_entity_poly.pdbx_seq_one_letter_code
_entity_poly.pdbx_strand_id
1 'polypeptide(L)' 'MKNIGAGITYPIACRINQPRRELIVVDNHENFNITTYDYDGNRKYSHYSLMKHSQCFDVAVGYNDELAMASKDY' A
#
# COMPACT_ATOMS: atom_id res chain seq x y z
N MET A 1 -4.40 18.14 12.48
CA MET A 1 -3.95 16.88 11.82
C MET A 1 -4.10 17.06 10.32
N LYS A 2 -3.03 16.86 9.55
CA LYS A 2 -3.08 16.89 8.08
C LYS A 2 -3.76 15.58 7.65
N ASN A 3 -4.82 15.64 6.85
CA ASN A 3 -5.51 14.44 6.36
C ASN A 3 -4.54 13.63 5.48
N ILE A 4 -3.96 12.58 6.05
CA ILE A 4 -3.19 11.57 5.33
C ILE A 4 -4.25 10.68 4.67
N GLY A 5 -4.45 10.79 3.35
CA GLY A 5 -5.29 9.83 2.62
C GLY A 5 -6.64 10.33 2.10
N ALA A 6 -6.73 11.54 1.54
CA ALA A 6 -7.79 11.83 0.57
C ALA A 6 -7.61 10.88 -0.65
N GLY A 7 -8.16 9.67 -0.54
CA GLY A 7 -7.97 8.56 -1.49
C GLY A 7 -7.70 7.18 -0.87
N ILE A 8 -7.34 7.08 0.42
CA ILE A 8 -7.24 5.80 1.12
C ILE A 8 -8.55 5.56 1.84
N THR A 9 -9.43 4.77 1.26
CA THR A 9 -10.76 4.52 1.80
C THR A 9 -10.77 3.31 2.74
N TYR A 10 -9.92 2.30 2.51
CA TYR A 10 -9.94 1.04 3.28
C TYR A 10 -8.55 0.36 3.33
N PRO A 11 -7.60 0.88 4.12
CA PRO A 11 -6.25 0.32 4.15
C PRO A 11 -6.29 -1.10 4.73
N ILE A 12 -5.64 -2.03 4.04
CA ILE A 12 -5.52 -3.44 4.49
C ILE A 12 -4.23 -3.66 5.26
N ALA A 13 -3.16 -2.94 4.91
CA ALA A 13 -1.84 -3.08 5.53
C ALA A 13 -1.00 -1.82 5.31
N CYS A 14 -0.01 -1.63 6.17
CA CYS A 14 1.01 -0.60 6.03
C CYS A 14 2.41 -1.19 6.29
N ARG A 15 3.43 -0.67 5.61
CA ARG A 15 4.82 -1.12 5.74
C ARG A 15 5.78 0.06 5.69
N ILE A 16 6.84 -0.03 6.48
CA ILE A 16 7.93 0.94 6.45
C ILE A 16 8.99 0.41 5.48
N ASN A 17 9.28 1.16 4.41
CA ASN A 17 10.47 0.96 3.61
C ASN A 17 11.57 1.84 4.20
N GLN A 18 12.31 1.28 5.16
CA GLN A 18 13.29 2.02 5.94
C GLN A 18 14.47 2.56 5.11
N PRO A 19 15.05 1.80 4.16
CA PRO A 19 16.07 2.33 3.25
C PRO A 19 15.64 3.59 2.51
N ARG A 20 14.37 3.67 2.08
CA ARG A 20 13.81 4.82 1.34
C ARG A 20 13.15 5.87 2.23
N ARG A 21 13.06 5.63 3.55
CA ARG A 21 12.32 6.45 4.53
C ARG A 21 10.88 6.74 4.11
N GLU A 22 10.19 5.69 3.69
CA GLU A 22 8.85 5.75 3.12
C GLU A 22 7.86 4.90 3.92
N LEU A 23 6.61 5.37 4.02
CA LEU A 23 5.47 4.59 4.49
C LEU A 23 4.68 4.13 3.26
N ILE A 24 4.56 2.83 3.09
CA ILE A 24 3.75 2.19 2.05
C ILE A 24 2.42 1.83 2.70
N VAL A 25 1.32 2.31 2.10
CA VAL A 25 -0.04 1.94 2.49
C VAL A 25 -0.70 1.26 1.30
N VAL A 26 -1.32 0.12 1.55
CA VAL A 26 -2.03 -0.64 0.54
C VAL A 26 -3.51 -0.77 0.87
N ASP A 27 -4.33 -0.84 -0.17
CA ASP A 27 -5.76 -1.11 -0.08
C ASP A 27 -6.21 -1.95 -1.29
N ASN A 28 -7.40 -2.54 -1.18
CA ASN A 28 -8.02 -3.31 -2.27
C ASN A 28 -9.51 -2.98 -2.39
N HIS A 29 -9.85 -1.68 -2.37
CA HIS A 29 -11.26 -1.25 -2.35
C HIS A 29 -11.94 -1.39 -3.72
N GLU A 30 -11.20 -1.20 -4.82
CA GLU A 30 -11.63 -1.49 -6.18
C GLU A 30 -10.61 -2.33 -6.93
N ASN A 31 -9.40 -1.79 -7.07
CA ASN A 31 -8.19 -2.45 -7.52
C ASN A 31 -7.21 -2.48 -6.34
N PHE A 32 -6.15 -3.28 -6.46
CA PHE A 32 -5.09 -3.27 -5.46
C PHE A 32 -4.25 -2.01 -5.65
N ASN A 33 -4.28 -1.12 -4.67
CA ASN A 33 -3.56 0.16 -4.71
C ASN A 33 -2.37 0.12 -3.76
N ILE A 34 -1.28 0.75 -4.19
CA ILE A 34 -0.10 1.01 -3.38
C ILE A 34 0.10 2.52 -3.38
N THR A 35 -0.01 3.14 -2.21
CA THR A 35 0.28 4.56 -2.02
C THR A 35 1.46 4.72 -1.08
N THR A 36 2.48 5.46 -1.51
CA THR A 36 3.69 5.69 -0.73
C THR A 36 3.72 7.13 -0.22
N TYR A 37 4.09 7.30 1.05
CA TYR A 37 4.21 8.58 1.74
C TYR A 37 5.63 8.77 2.27
N ASP A 38 6.07 10.02 2.39
CA ASP A 38 7.16 10.35 3.29
C ASP A 38 6.70 10.33 4.77
N TYR A 39 7.65 10.47 5.69
CA TYR A 39 7.35 10.49 7.13
C TYR A 39 6.64 11.77 7.59
N ASP A 40 6.58 12.81 6.75
CA ASP A 40 5.80 14.02 6.99
C ASP A 40 4.34 13.86 6.53
N GLY A 41 3.99 12.68 5.99
CA GLY A 41 2.66 12.34 5.50
C GLY A 41 2.32 12.90 4.12
N ASN A 42 3.30 13.38 3.35
CA ASN A 42 3.09 13.79 1.96
C ASN A 42 3.11 12.55 1.05
N ARG A 43 2.13 12.45 0.16
CA ARG A 43 2.08 11.38 -0.84
C ARG A 43 3.21 11.57 -1.86
N LYS A 44 4.02 10.53 -2.07
CA LYS A 44 5.09 10.49 -3.09
C LYS A 44 4.62 9.81 -4.37
N TYR A 45 4.10 8.59 -4.27
CA TYR A 45 3.75 7.75 -5.42
C TYR A 45 2.42 7.03 -5.19
N SER A 46 1.76 6.66 -6.30
CA SER A 46 0.52 5.88 -6.30
C SER A 46 0.54 4.93 -7.48
N HIS A 47 0.37 3.64 -7.22
CA HIS A 47 0.24 2.58 -8.22
C HIS A 47 -1.05 1.82 -7.98
N TYR A 48 -1.62 1.26 -9.05
CA TYR A 48 -2.80 0.41 -8.97
C TYR A 48 -2.65 -0.79 -9.89
N SER A 49 -3.19 -1.93 -9.50
CA SER A 49 -3.26 -3.12 -10.34
C SER A 49 -4.30 -2.96 -11.44
N LEU A 50 -4.06 -3.56 -12.61
CA LEU A 50 -5.06 -3.58 -13.69
C LEU A 50 -6.23 -4.54 -13.38
N MET A 51 -6.00 -5.53 -12.52
CA MET A 51 -6.97 -6.54 -12.13
C MET A 51 -7.41 -6.35 -10.68
N LYS A 52 -8.63 -6.76 -10.38
CA LYS A 52 -9.13 -6.81 -9.00
C LYS A 52 -8.64 -8.10 -8.32
N HIS A 53 -8.43 -8.02 -7.01
CA HIS A 53 -8.04 -9.18 -6.20
C HIS A 53 -9.15 -9.55 -5.22
N SER A 54 -9.16 -10.81 -4.76
CA SER A 54 -10.00 -11.23 -3.65
C SER A 54 -9.62 -10.51 -2.34
N GLN A 55 -10.27 -10.84 -1.22
CA GLN A 55 -9.91 -10.24 0.07
C GLN A 55 -8.42 -10.45 0.38
N CYS A 56 -7.67 -9.35 0.52
CA CYS A 56 -6.26 -9.37 0.85
C CYS A 56 -6.09 -9.30 2.37
N PHE A 57 -5.23 -10.15 2.92
CA PHE A 57 -4.99 -10.24 4.36
C PHE A 57 -3.81 -9.38 4.80
N ASP A 58 -2.70 -9.43 4.06
CA ASP A 58 -1.48 -8.72 4.42
C ASP A 58 -0.52 -8.57 3.24
N VAL A 59 0.48 -7.71 3.39
CA VAL A 59 1.56 -7.53 2.42
C VAL A 59 2.94 -7.55 3.07
N ALA A 60 3.99 -7.89 2.34
CA ALA A 60 5.37 -7.78 2.80
C ALA A 60 6.21 -7.07 1.75
N VAL A 61 7.18 -6.27 2.21
CA VAL A 61 8.13 -5.56 1.34
C VAL A 61 9.44 -6.35 1.35
N GLY A 62 9.87 -6.80 0.19
CA GLY A 62 11.14 -7.50 -0.02
C GLY A 62 12.32 -6.53 -0.15
N TYR A 63 13.52 -7.08 -0.26
CA TYR A 63 14.77 -6.30 -0.33
C TYR A 63 14.95 -5.54 -1.66
N ASN A 64 14.25 -5.92 -2.72
CA ASN A 64 14.37 -5.35 -4.07
C ASN A 64 13.18 -4.43 -4.43
N ASP A 65 12.60 -3.72 -3.46
CA ASP A 65 11.36 -2.95 -3.63
C ASP A 65 10.16 -3.79 -4.16
N GLU A 66 10.23 -5.11 -3.99
CA GLU A 66 9.15 -6.04 -4.30
C GLU A 66 8.08 -6.01 -3.21
N LEU A 67 6.82 -6.20 -3.61
CA LEU A 67 5.71 -6.35 -2.69
C LEU A 67 5.05 -7.71 -2.89
N ALA A 68 5.10 -8.53 -1.85
CA ALA A 68 4.35 -9.78 -1.78
C ALA A 68 3.01 -9.53 -1.10
N MET A 69 1.94 -10.17 -1.59
CA MET A 69 0.58 -10.01 -1.07
C MET A 69 -0.02 -11.38 -0.78
N ALA A 70 -0.66 -11.52 0.38
CA ALA A 70 -1.45 -12.69 0.74
C ALA A 70 -2.94 -12.37 0.59
N SER A 71 -3.66 -13.21 -0.15
CA SER A 71 -5.09 -13.05 -0.44
C SER A 71 -5.86 -14.35 -0.28
N LYS A 72 -7.19 -14.23 -0.22
CA LYS A 72 -8.13 -15.32 0.05
C LYS A 72 -8.33 -16.28 -1.14
N ASP A 73 -7.88 -15.90 -2.32
CA ASP A 73 -8.00 -16.67 -3.57
C ASP A 73 -7.02 -17.84 -3.69
N TYR A 74 -6.36 -18.22 -2.58
CA TYR A 74 -5.62 -19.48 -2.47
C TYR A 74 -6.56 -20.68 -2.31
#